data_AF-A3UBI0-F1
#
_entry.id   AF-A3UBI0-F1
#
_cell.length_a   1.000
_cell.length_b   1.000
_cell.length_c   1.000
_cell.angle_alpha   90.00
_cell.angle_beta   90.00
_cell.angle_gamma   90.00
#
_symmetry.space_group_name_H-M   'P 1'
#
loop_
_entity.id
_entity.type
_entity.pdbx_description
1 polymer ?
#
loop_
_entity_poly.entity_id
_entity_poly.type
_entity_poly.pdbx_seq_one_letter_code
_entity_poly.pdbx_strand_id
1 'polypeptide(L)'
;MFKKSSYLLLVLTLFMLNSCSVDNEIDSSIDNNENLAIDASSENFRYNQSILNNSDCNSCDGKVSILTLKYTGDMAVVVKVVQQKGEVVKNSLVFPNGEFTVYGVAKKNTLSPKLFFYKNNTLNTMIHTSCSIPIGPGLVSGDFVVVSGESRNGGILCPVDVMPEEEEEDEDPIIID
;
A
#
# COMPACT_ATOMS: atom_id res chain seq x y z
N MET A 1 8.80 -36.69 -51.43
CA MET A 1 7.49 -36.40 -50.80
C MET A 1 7.73 -35.92 -49.38
N PHE A 2 7.68 -34.61 -49.13
CA PHE A 2 7.59 -34.06 -47.77
C PHE A 2 6.55 -32.96 -47.79
N LYS A 3 5.32 -33.32 -47.45
CA LYS A 3 4.19 -32.40 -47.27
C LYS A 3 3.79 -32.55 -45.81
N LYS A 4 4.14 -31.57 -44.97
CA LYS A 4 3.51 -31.25 -43.66
C LYS A 4 4.33 -30.16 -42.97
N SER A 5 4.12 -28.90 -43.36
CA SER A 5 4.40 -27.74 -42.52
C SER A 5 3.53 -26.58 -42.99
N SER A 6 2.23 -26.67 -42.70
CA SER A 6 1.26 -25.62 -43.02
C SER A 6 0.13 -25.52 -42.00
N TYR A 7 0.03 -26.45 -41.05
CA TYR A 7 -0.96 -26.40 -39.98
C TYR A 7 -0.47 -25.61 -38.76
N LEU A 8 0.84 -25.52 -38.51
CA LEU A 8 1.37 -24.83 -37.33
C LEU A 8 1.20 -23.29 -37.42
N LEU A 9 1.23 -22.72 -38.64
CA LEU A 9 0.94 -21.30 -38.85
C LEU A 9 -0.56 -20.96 -38.72
N LEU A 10 -1.46 -21.91 -38.96
CA LEU A 10 -2.91 -21.71 -38.91
C LEU A 10 -3.47 -21.72 -37.47
N VAL A 11 -2.80 -22.37 -36.51
CA VAL A 11 -3.25 -22.37 -35.11
C VAL A 11 -2.82 -21.08 -34.38
N LEU A 12 -1.72 -20.45 -34.80
CA LEU A 12 -1.22 -19.21 -34.18
C LEU A 12 -2.06 -17.97 -34.51
N THR A 13 -2.83 -17.96 -35.60
CA THR A 13 -3.72 -16.84 -35.93
C THR A 13 -5.13 -16.97 -35.34
N LEU A 14 -5.55 -18.17 -34.94
CA LEU A 14 -6.87 -18.40 -34.33
C LEU A 14 -6.94 -18.08 -32.83
N PHE A 15 -5.79 -18.00 -32.14
CA PHE A 15 -5.76 -17.62 -30.71
C PHE A 15 -5.78 -16.11 -30.45
N MET A 16 -5.76 -15.28 -31.50
CA MET A 16 -5.73 -13.80 -31.39
C MET A 16 -7.11 -13.12 -31.61
N LEU A 17 -8.21 -13.87 -31.68
CA LEU A 17 -9.56 -13.31 -31.90
C LEU A 17 -10.58 -13.62 -30.80
N ASN A 18 -10.12 -13.90 -29.58
CA ASN A 18 -11.00 -13.92 -28.40
C ASN A 18 -10.47 -12.97 -27.33
N SER A 19 -10.60 -11.67 -27.59
CA SER A 19 -10.72 -10.69 -26.52
C SER A 19 -12.22 -10.45 -26.37
N CYS A 20 -12.77 -10.91 -25.24
CA CYS A 20 -14.16 -10.72 -24.89
C CYS A 20 -14.46 -9.22 -24.80
N SER A 21 -15.54 -8.78 -25.46
CA SER A 21 -16.25 -7.58 -25.04
C SER A 21 -16.70 -7.81 -23.59
N VAL A 22 -16.26 -6.96 -22.67
CA VAL A 22 -16.93 -6.80 -21.38
C VAL A 22 -18.02 -5.78 -21.63
N ASP A 23 -19.25 -6.27 -21.72
CA ASP A 23 -20.44 -5.45 -21.67
C ASP A 23 -20.51 -4.88 -20.25
N ASN A 24 -20.13 -3.61 -20.09
CA ASN A 24 -20.30 -2.91 -18.83
C ASN A 24 -21.77 -2.49 -18.75
N GLU A 25 -22.63 -3.41 -18.30
CA GLU A 25 -23.92 -3.07 -17.72
C GLU A 25 -23.66 -2.25 -16.46
N ILE A 26 -23.76 -0.93 -16.59
CA ILE A 26 -23.97 -0.05 -15.45
C ILE A 26 -25.40 -0.33 -14.99
N ASP A 27 -25.54 -1.16 -13.96
CA ASP A 27 -26.78 -1.25 -13.19
C ASP A 27 -26.99 0.09 -12.49
N SER A 28 -27.81 0.91 -13.14
CA SER A 28 -28.34 2.16 -12.63
C SER A 28 -29.33 1.88 -11.50
N SER A 29 -28.88 2.02 -10.26
CA SER A 29 -29.75 2.38 -9.14
C SER A 29 -29.17 3.56 -8.37
N ILE A 30 -29.01 4.69 -9.08
CA ILE A 30 -29.02 6.01 -8.43
C ILE A 30 -30.38 6.60 -8.74
N ASP A 31 -31.25 6.56 -7.73
CA ASP A 31 -32.53 7.23 -7.74
C ASP A 31 -32.35 8.74 -7.96
N ASN A 32 -33.16 9.25 -8.87
CA ASN A 32 -33.21 10.62 -9.37
C ASN A 32 -33.22 11.68 -8.25
N ASN A 33 -32.34 12.67 -8.33
CA ASN A 33 -32.78 14.06 -8.46
C ASN A 33 -31.67 15.02 -8.93
N GLU A 34 -32.03 15.77 -9.97
CA GLU A 34 -31.51 17.07 -10.41
C GLU A 34 -30.21 17.16 -11.20
N ASN A 35 -30.41 17.15 -12.53
CA ASN A 35 -29.70 17.95 -13.52
C ASN A 35 -28.86 19.10 -12.93
N LEU A 36 -27.56 19.13 -13.21
CA LEU A 36 -26.87 20.39 -13.44
C LEU A 36 -25.82 20.20 -14.53
N ALA A 37 -26.08 20.81 -15.69
CA ALA A 37 -25.10 20.96 -16.75
C ALA A 37 -23.87 21.71 -16.22
N ILE A 38 -22.66 21.20 -16.47
CA ILE A 38 -21.43 21.92 -16.15
C ILE A 38 -20.74 22.27 -17.47
N ASP A 39 -20.98 23.52 -17.87
CA ASP A 39 -20.22 24.30 -18.84
C ASP A 39 -18.77 24.43 -18.38
N ALA A 40 -17.86 24.39 -19.35
CA ALA A 40 -16.42 24.47 -19.15
C ALA A 40 -16.03 25.88 -18.67
N SER A 41 -15.92 26.07 -17.36
CA SER A 41 -15.25 27.23 -16.77
C SER A 41 -14.37 26.83 -15.58
N SER A 42 -13.20 27.45 -15.53
CA SER A 42 -11.97 27.04 -14.85
C SER A 42 -11.95 27.16 -13.32
N GLU A 43 -13.08 27.04 -12.63
CA GLU A 43 -13.13 27.07 -11.15
C GLU A 43 -13.56 25.75 -10.50
N ASN A 44 -13.91 24.72 -11.28
CA ASN A 44 -14.28 23.40 -10.77
C ASN A 44 -13.10 22.40 -10.62
N PHE A 45 -11.86 22.86 -10.71
CA PHE A 45 -10.69 21.97 -10.60
C PHE A 45 -10.26 21.70 -9.15
N ARG A 46 -10.67 22.50 -8.17
CA ARG A 46 -10.28 22.28 -6.75
C ARG A 46 -11.21 21.33 -5.98
N TYR A 47 -12.37 20.97 -6.53
CA TYR A 47 -13.33 20.11 -5.82
C TYR A 47 -13.25 18.63 -6.22
N ASN A 48 -12.81 18.33 -7.45
CA ASN A 48 -12.61 16.94 -7.88
C ASN A 48 -11.32 16.31 -7.35
N GLN A 49 -10.38 17.11 -6.82
CA GLN A 49 -9.22 16.61 -6.07
C GLN A 49 -9.60 16.23 -4.62
N SER A 50 -10.68 16.80 -4.06
CA SER A 50 -11.12 16.54 -2.68
C SER A 50 -12.21 15.48 -2.55
N ILE A 51 -12.87 15.08 -3.64
CA ILE A 51 -13.87 14.00 -3.65
C ILE A 51 -13.25 12.60 -3.90
N LEU A 52 -11.95 12.54 -4.27
CA LEU A 52 -11.20 11.29 -4.46
C LEU A 52 -10.27 10.93 -3.29
N ASN A 53 -10.22 11.75 -2.23
CA ASN A 53 -9.14 11.65 -1.23
C ASN A 53 -9.57 11.73 0.25
N ASN A 54 -10.81 11.40 0.65
CA ASN A 54 -11.08 11.21 2.09
C ASN A 54 -12.37 10.47 2.52
N SER A 55 -12.82 9.41 1.84
CA SER A 55 -13.95 8.60 2.35
C SER A 55 -13.69 7.11 2.53
N ASP A 56 -12.59 6.57 2.01
CA ASP A 56 -12.43 5.11 1.90
C ASP A 56 -11.36 4.53 2.83
N CYS A 57 -10.82 5.35 3.74
CA CYS A 57 -9.92 4.89 4.79
C CYS A 57 -10.56 5.16 6.16
N ASN A 58 -10.15 4.37 7.16
CA ASN A 58 -10.53 4.59 8.54
C ASN A 58 -9.29 4.61 9.44
N SER A 59 -9.50 5.13 10.64
CA SER A 59 -8.54 4.96 11.73
C SER A 59 -8.31 3.47 12.01
N CYS A 60 -7.09 3.13 12.42
CA CYS A 60 -6.74 1.76 12.80
C CYS A 60 -7.63 1.28 13.95
N ASP A 61 -8.42 0.21 13.73
CA ASP A 61 -9.18 -0.45 14.79
C ASP A 61 -9.07 -1.97 14.72
N GLY A 62 -8.98 -2.59 15.90
CA GLY A 62 -8.97 -4.05 16.03
C GLY A 62 -7.65 -4.73 15.67
N LYS A 63 -6.54 -3.98 15.61
CA LYS A 63 -5.20 -4.34 15.10
C LYS A 63 -5.14 -4.40 13.58
N VAL A 64 -3.93 -4.27 13.07
CA VAL A 64 -3.64 -4.36 11.64
C VAL A 64 -3.73 -5.82 11.18
N SER A 65 -4.36 -6.07 10.04
CA SER A 65 -4.49 -7.39 9.39
C SER A 65 -3.53 -7.54 8.21
N ILE A 66 -3.29 -6.46 7.46
CA ILE A 66 -2.47 -6.46 6.25
C ILE A 66 -1.59 -5.20 6.25
N LEU A 67 -0.33 -5.34 5.85
CA LEU A 67 0.55 -4.20 5.52
C LEU A 67 1.30 -4.48 4.23
N THR A 68 1.32 -3.50 3.34
CA THR A 68 2.23 -3.46 2.20
C THR A 68 3.29 -2.41 2.45
N LEU A 69 4.54 -2.81 2.31
CA LEU A 69 5.69 -1.96 2.55
C LEU A 69 6.54 -1.87 1.30
N LYS A 70 7.09 -0.69 1.06
CA LYS A 70 8.16 -0.44 0.10
C LYS A 70 9.49 -0.44 0.81
N TYR A 71 10.46 -1.16 0.27
CA TYR A 71 11.85 -1.12 0.74
C TYR A 71 12.61 0.03 0.07
N THR A 72 13.26 0.89 0.87
CA THR A 72 13.91 2.13 0.40
C THR A 72 15.44 2.05 0.35
N GLY A 73 16.05 0.92 0.70
CA GLY A 73 17.50 0.78 0.65
C GLY A 73 18.06 0.57 -0.77
N ASP A 74 19.34 0.88 -0.96
CA ASP A 74 20.00 0.96 -2.28
C ASP A 74 20.44 -0.38 -2.89
N MET A 75 20.44 -1.45 -2.08
CA MET A 75 20.86 -2.80 -2.51
C MET A 75 19.79 -3.83 -2.19
N ALA A 76 19.72 -4.88 -3.02
CA ALA A 76 18.83 -6.01 -2.77
C ALA A 76 19.26 -6.76 -1.48
N VAL A 77 18.29 -7.06 -0.61
CA VAL A 77 18.52 -7.71 0.68
C VAL A 77 17.49 -8.80 0.95
N VAL A 78 17.84 -9.76 1.80
CA VAL A 78 16.85 -10.70 2.35
C VAL A 78 16.09 -9.98 3.45
N VAL A 79 14.80 -9.74 3.22
CA VAL A 79 13.88 -9.19 4.20
C VAL A 79 13.19 -10.34 4.92
N LYS A 80 13.37 -10.39 6.24
CA LYS A 80 12.65 -11.31 7.12
C LYS A 80 11.76 -10.52 8.06
N VAL A 81 10.47 -10.82 8.07
CA VAL A 81 9.48 -10.18 8.95
C VAL A 81 8.93 -11.19 9.92
N VAL A 82 9.06 -10.89 11.21
CA VAL A 82 8.69 -11.77 12.31
C VAL A 82 7.66 -11.07 13.18
N GLN A 83 6.57 -11.76 13.48
CA GLN A 83 5.58 -11.30 14.46
C GLN A 83 6.11 -11.44 15.88
N GLN A 84 5.56 -10.66 16.82
CA GLN A 84 5.97 -10.70 18.23
C GLN A 84 5.99 -12.10 18.88
N LYS A 85 5.17 -13.05 18.40
CA LYS A 85 5.12 -14.41 18.93
C LYS A 85 6.05 -15.40 18.21
N GLY A 86 6.85 -14.92 17.27
CA GLY A 86 7.89 -15.69 16.58
C GLY A 86 7.52 -16.19 15.19
N GLU A 87 6.28 -15.99 14.73
CA GLU A 87 5.85 -16.41 13.41
C GLU A 87 6.51 -15.57 12.32
N VAL A 88 7.15 -16.22 11.35
CA VAL A 88 7.76 -15.56 10.19
C VAL A 88 6.71 -15.39 9.10
N VAL A 89 6.36 -14.15 8.78
CA VAL A 89 5.35 -13.82 7.74
C VAL A 89 5.96 -13.42 6.40
N LYS A 90 7.28 -13.21 6.35
CA LYS A 90 8.06 -12.94 5.14
C LYS A 90 9.49 -13.39 5.35
N ASN A 91 10.08 -14.00 4.33
CA ASN A 91 11.52 -14.30 4.26
C ASN A 91 11.94 -14.45 2.79
N SER A 92 12.22 -13.34 2.12
CA SER A 92 12.60 -13.36 0.70
C SER A 92 13.54 -12.22 0.33
N LEU A 93 14.20 -12.34 -0.82
CA LEU A 93 14.92 -11.23 -1.45
C LEU A 93 13.93 -10.12 -1.83
N VAL A 94 14.29 -8.86 -1.56
CA VAL A 94 13.57 -7.65 -1.97
C VAL A 94 14.58 -6.70 -2.60
N PHE A 95 14.24 -6.18 -3.77
CA PHE A 95 15.07 -5.22 -4.52
C PHE A 95 14.80 -3.79 -4.05
N PRO A 96 15.73 -2.85 -4.28
CA PRO A 96 15.48 -1.42 -4.05
C PRO A 96 14.17 -0.97 -4.68
N ASN A 97 13.38 -0.17 -3.94
CA ASN A 97 12.03 0.26 -4.31
C ASN A 97 10.98 -0.86 -4.45
N GLY A 98 11.34 -2.11 -4.18
CA GLY A 98 10.42 -3.24 -4.25
C GLY A 98 9.40 -3.20 -3.12
N GLU A 99 8.16 -3.57 -3.45
CA GLU A 99 7.07 -3.69 -2.49
C GLU A 99 6.83 -5.14 -2.10
N PHE A 100 6.36 -5.34 -0.87
CA PHE A 100 5.89 -6.63 -0.40
C PHE A 100 4.79 -6.48 0.64
N THR A 101 3.88 -7.45 0.64
CA THR A 101 2.77 -7.50 1.60
C THR A 101 3.01 -8.57 2.65
N VAL A 102 2.63 -8.26 3.89
CA VAL A 102 2.59 -9.21 5.01
C VAL A 102 1.16 -9.35 5.52
N TYR A 103 0.80 -10.59 5.86
CA TYR A 103 -0.54 -10.95 6.32
C TYR A 103 -0.52 -11.43 7.77
N GLY A 104 -1.55 -11.05 8.51
CA GLY A 104 -1.77 -11.44 9.88
C GLY A 104 -2.03 -12.93 10.08
N VAL A 105 -1.10 -13.65 10.70
CA VAL A 105 -1.29 -15.05 11.12
C VAL A 105 -1.65 -15.23 12.60
N ALA A 106 -1.84 -14.13 13.36
CA ALA A 106 -2.29 -14.21 14.75
C ALA A 106 -3.82 -14.41 14.83
N LYS A 107 -4.35 -14.47 16.06
CA LYS A 107 -5.79 -14.62 16.31
C LYS A 107 -6.61 -13.62 15.48
N LYS A 108 -7.72 -14.09 14.88
CA LYS A 108 -8.60 -13.31 14.00
C LYS A 108 -7.89 -12.75 12.75
N ASN A 109 -6.89 -13.47 12.23
CA ASN A 109 -6.13 -13.10 11.03
C ASN A 109 -5.51 -11.69 11.13
N THR A 110 -5.01 -11.36 12.33
CA THR A 110 -4.34 -10.09 12.60
C THR A 110 -2.84 -10.25 12.68
N LEU A 111 -2.11 -9.16 12.50
CA LEU A 111 -0.72 -9.06 12.91
C LEU A 111 -0.69 -8.96 14.44
N SER A 112 0.33 -9.55 15.04
CA SER A 112 0.65 -9.39 16.46
C SER A 112 0.89 -7.91 16.78
N PRO A 113 0.83 -7.47 18.04
CA PRO A 113 1.00 -6.05 18.39
C PRO A 113 2.28 -5.37 17.88
N LYS A 114 3.32 -6.17 17.58
CA LYS A 114 4.61 -5.72 17.04
C LYS A 114 5.03 -6.62 15.87
N LEU A 115 5.59 -6.00 14.84
CA LEU A 115 6.32 -6.64 13.77
C LEU A 115 7.79 -6.24 13.82
N PHE A 116 8.69 -7.20 13.65
CA PHE A 116 10.13 -7.01 13.61
C PHE A 116 10.64 -7.26 12.20
N PHE A 117 11.32 -6.26 11.62
CA PHE A 117 11.85 -6.30 10.27
C PHE A 117 13.36 -6.47 10.33
N TYR A 118 13.87 -7.52 9.69
CA TYR A 118 15.30 -7.82 9.61
C TYR A 118 15.77 -7.69 8.16
N LYS A 119 16.94 -7.07 7.97
CA LYS A 119 17.69 -7.08 6.71
C LYS A 119 18.92 -7.95 6.88
N ASN A 120 19.08 -8.98 6.05
CA ASN A 120 20.23 -9.90 6.12
C ASN A 120 20.46 -10.40 7.56
N ASN A 121 19.38 -10.79 8.25
CA ASN A 121 19.35 -11.25 9.65
C ASN A 121 19.69 -10.23 10.74
N THR A 122 19.98 -8.97 10.41
CA THR A 122 20.14 -7.89 11.39
C THR A 122 18.82 -7.15 11.56
N LEU A 123 18.40 -6.90 12.82
CA LEU A 123 17.19 -6.14 13.10
C LEU A 123 17.36 -4.72 12.55
N ASN A 124 16.42 -4.31 11.69
CA ASN A 124 16.41 -2.97 11.10
C ASN A 124 15.42 -2.06 11.80
N THR A 125 14.19 -2.53 12.00
CA THR A 125 13.17 -1.74 12.69
C THR A 125 12.08 -2.64 13.31
N MET A 126 11.22 -2.01 14.11
CA MET A 126 10.00 -2.59 14.66
C MET A 126 8.83 -1.62 14.44
N ILE A 127 7.70 -2.12 13.94
CA ILE A 127 6.48 -1.35 13.75
C ILE A 127 5.40 -1.83 14.73
N HIS A 128 4.70 -0.89 15.37
CA HIS A 128 3.54 -1.17 16.20
C HIS A 128 2.30 -1.38 15.32
N THR A 129 1.68 -2.55 15.42
CA THR A 129 0.49 -2.95 14.62
C THR A 129 -0.75 -3.18 15.50
N SER A 130 -0.71 -2.63 16.71
CA SER A 130 -1.77 -2.73 17.72
C SER A 130 -2.85 -1.65 17.64
N CYS A 131 -2.69 -0.66 16.76
CA CYS A 131 -3.50 0.57 16.72
C CYS A 131 -3.36 1.47 17.96
N SER A 132 -2.29 1.32 18.77
CA SER A 132 -2.02 2.19 19.92
C SER A 132 -1.30 3.49 19.55
N ILE A 133 -0.70 3.53 18.35
CA ILE A 133 -0.12 4.72 17.72
C ILE A 133 -0.59 4.77 16.27
N PRO A 134 -0.59 5.95 15.62
CA PRO A 134 -0.93 6.08 14.21
C PRO A 134 -0.13 5.12 13.32
N ILE A 135 -0.82 4.47 12.38
CA ILE A 135 -0.22 3.57 11.40
C ILE A 135 -1.02 3.63 10.10
N GLY A 136 -0.31 3.66 8.98
CA GLY A 136 -0.91 3.69 7.65
C GLY A 136 0.08 4.18 6.60
N PRO A 137 -0.38 4.41 5.36
CA PRO A 137 0.44 4.94 4.28
C PRO A 137 1.28 6.16 4.69
N GLY A 138 2.53 6.23 4.25
CA GLY A 138 3.45 7.32 4.58
C GLY A 138 4.28 7.08 5.85
N LEU A 139 3.95 6.08 6.67
CA LEU A 139 4.76 5.75 7.84
C LEU A 139 6.13 5.22 7.41
N VAL A 140 7.18 5.98 7.71
CA VAL A 140 8.57 5.58 7.52
C VAL A 140 9.09 4.92 8.80
N SER A 141 9.77 3.79 8.66
CA SER A 141 10.40 3.10 9.78
C SER A 141 11.61 2.30 9.30
N GLY A 142 12.81 2.69 9.74
CA GLY A 142 14.05 2.14 9.19
C GLY A 142 14.11 2.32 7.67
N ASP A 143 14.39 1.24 6.94
CA ASP A 143 14.45 1.26 5.46
C ASP A 143 13.13 0.83 4.80
N PHE A 144 12.01 1.04 5.49
CA PHE A 144 10.69 0.65 5.00
C PHE A 144 9.71 1.81 5.10
N VAL A 145 8.88 1.94 4.09
CA VAL A 145 7.74 2.87 4.06
C VAL A 145 6.47 2.06 3.90
N VAL A 146 5.50 2.28 4.77
CA VAL A 146 4.16 1.71 4.60
C VAL A 146 3.50 2.42 3.42
N VAL A 147 3.05 1.65 2.43
CA VAL A 147 2.36 2.19 1.24
C VAL A 147 0.87 1.86 1.23
N SER A 148 0.46 0.79 1.92
CA SER A 148 -0.94 0.46 2.18
C SER A 148 -1.09 -0.43 3.40
N GLY A 149 -2.31 -0.51 3.94
CA GLY A 149 -2.62 -1.44 5.00
C GLY A 149 -4.09 -1.50 5.33
N GLU A 150 -4.47 -2.53 6.07
CA GLU A 150 -5.82 -2.73 6.55
C GLU A 150 -5.81 -3.09 8.04
N SER A 151 -6.80 -2.62 8.78
CA SER A 151 -7.10 -3.04 10.14
C SER A 151 -8.33 -3.93 10.18
N ARG A 152 -8.39 -4.82 11.17
CA ARG A 152 -9.43 -5.85 11.26
C ARG A 152 -10.83 -5.26 11.25
N ASN A 153 -11.02 -4.16 11.96
CA ASN A 153 -12.34 -3.54 12.13
C ASN A 153 -12.50 -2.27 11.29
N GLY A 154 -11.42 -1.53 11.03
CA GLY A 154 -11.46 -0.28 10.27
C GLY A 154 -11.30 -0.46 8.76
N GLY A 155 -10.91 -1.65 8.26
CA GLY A 155 -10.57 -1.79 6.85
C GLY A 155 -9.34 -0.95 6.50
N ILE A 156 -9.32 -0.31 5.34
CA ILE A 156 -8.17 0.43 4.81
C ILE A 156 -7.68 1.50 5.80
N LEU A 157 -6.37 1.54 6.04
CA LEU A 157 -5.73 2.50 6.93
C LEU A 157 -5.57 3.87 6.26
N CYS A 158 -5.88 4.93 6.98
CA CYS A 158 -5.58 6.30 6.53
C CYS A 158 -4.09 6.60 6.55
N PRO A 159 -3.60 7.48 5.65
CA PRO A 159 -2.23 7.97 5.72
C PRO A 159 -1.90 8.54 7.10
N VAL A 160 -0.66 8.37 7.53
CA VAL A 160 -0.17 9.09 8.71
C VAL A 160 0.27 10.48 8.28
N ASP A 161 -0.12 11.49 9.06
CA ASP A 161 0.38 12.85 8.87
C ASP A 161 1.86 12.87 9.28
N VAL A 162 2.75 12.74 8.30
CA VAL A 162 4.17 13.06 8.48
C VAL A 162 4.29 14.58 8.60
N MET A 163 4.12 15.10 9.81
CA MET A 163 4.56 16.45 10.08
C MET A 163 6.08 16.46 9.87
N PRO A 164 6.62 17.32 8.99
CA PRO A 164 8.07 17.48 8.90
C PRO A 164 8.56 17.79 10.31
N GLU A 165 9.52 17.00 10.79
CA GLU A 165 10.26 17.36 12.01
C GLU A 165 10.85 18.74 11.71
N GLU A 166 10.32 19.78 12.36
CA GLU A 166 11.00 21.07 12.38
C GLU A 166 12.34 20.78 13.04
N GLU A 167 13.42 20.89 12.26
CA GLU A 167 14.77 20.88 12.80
C GLU A 167 14.80 22.03 13.83
N GLU A 168 14.77 21.71 15.12
CA GLU A 168 15.04 22.71 16.15
C GLU A 168 16.50 23.13 15.95
N GLU A 169 16.70 24.22 15.21
CA GLU A 169 17.98 24.93 15.18
C GLU A 169 18.22 25.41 16.62
N ASP A 170 19.11 24.71 17.32
CA ASP A 170 19.67 25.11 18.60
C ASP A 170 20.27 26.52 18.46
N GLU A 171 19.52 27.56 18.79
CA GLU A 171 20.03 28.93 18.91
C GLU A 171 21.11 28.96 20.01
N ASP A 172 22.38 29.00 19.57
CA ASP A 172 23.55 29.15 20.44
C ASP A 172 23.38 30.36 21.37
N PRO A 173 23.56 30.21 22.71
CA PRO A 173 23.50 31.36 23.60
C PRO A 173 24.68 32.29 23.35
N ILE A 174 24.38 33.51 22.90
CA ILE A 174 25.32 34.63 22.82
C ILE A 174 25.90 34.87 24.22
N ILE A 175 27.18 34.57 24.40
CA ILE A 175 27.94 35.00 25.58
C ILE A 175 28.31 36.47 25.36
N ILE A 176 27.83 37.35 26.25
CA ILE A 176 28.25 38.75 26.32
C ILE A 176 29.32 38.82 27.42
N ASP A 177 30.57 39.10 27.02
CA ASP A 177 31.69 39.40 27.92
C ASP A 177 31.61 40.82 28.50
#